data_AF-A0A127MF34-F1
#
_entry.id   AF-A0A127MF34-F1
#
_cell.length_a   1.000
_cell.length_b   1.000
_cell.length_c   1.000
_cell.angle_alpha   90.00
_cell.angle_beta   90.00
_cell.angle_gamma   90.00
#
_symmetry.space_group_name_H-M   'P 1'
#
loop_
_entity.id
_entity.type
_entity.pdbx_description
1 polymer ?
#
loop_
_entity_poly.entity_id
_entity_poly.type
_entity_poly.pdbx_seq_one_letter_code
_entity_poly.pdbx_strand_id
1 'polypeptide(L)' 'MTRILADLPEDDVKWLDAQAAEQGKSRAQLLREAVAGFRAEASKDWISKGRGYWKDRDDIGDSVAYQRAIRADREST' A
#
# COMPACT_ATOMS: atom_id res chain seq x y z
N MET A 1 9.22 -10.91 -21.22
CA MET A 1 7.88 -10.28 -21.34
C MET A 1 6.89 -11.36 -21.70
N THR A 2 5.76 -11.42 -21.00
CA THR A 2 4.67 -12.38 -21.30
C THR A 2 3.53 -11.63 -21.97
N ARG A 3 2.92 -12.22 -23.00
CA ARG A 3 1.76 -11.64 -23.70
C ARG A 3 0.48 -12.04 -22.98
N ILE A 4 -0.42 -11.08 -22.78
CA ILE A 4 -1.76 -11.30 -22.25
C ILE A 4 -2.80 -10.82 -23.27
N LEU A 5 -3.99 -11.42 -23.24
CA LEU A 5 -5.19 -10.91 -23.90
C LEU A 5 -6.15 -10.47 -22.80
N ALA A 6 -6.75 -9.30 -22.97
CA ALA A 6 -7.74 -8.77 -22.06
C ALA A 6 -8.87 -8.19 -22.92
N ASP A 7 -10.10 -8.60 -22.62
CA ASP A 7 -11.29 -8.04 -23.25
C ASP A 7 -11.66 -6.77 -22.52
N LEU A 8 -11.72 -5.66 -23.26
CA LEU A 8 -12.15 -4.37 -22.75
C LEU A 8 -13.30 -3.84 -23.62
N PRO A 9 -14.33 -3.22 -23.01
CA PRO A 9 -15.30 -2.43 -23.74
C PRO A 9 -14.63 -1.40 -24.65
N GLU A 10 -15.25 -1.10 -25.79
CA GLU A 10 -14.68 -0.17 -26.77
C GLU A 10 -14.47 1.23 -26.18
N ASP A 11 -15.39 1.68 -25.33
CA ASP A 11 -15.32 2.98 -24.67
C ASP A 11 -14.12 3.07 -23.70
N ASP A 12 -13.79 1.98 -23.01
CA ASP A 12 -12.62 1.92 -22.13
C ASP A 12 -11.31 2.00 -22.94
N VAL A 13 -11.29 1.38 -24.13
CA VAL A 13 -10.13 1.48 -25.04
C VAL A 13 -9.95 2.91 -25.54
N LYS A 14 -11.05 3.58 -25.94
CA LYS A 14 -11.02 4.99 -26.37
C LYS A 14 -10.55 5.91 -25.24
N TRP A 15 -11.04 5.68 -24.03
CA TRP A 15 -10.62 6.42 -22.85
C TRP A 15 -9.12 6.23 -22.56
N LEU A 16 -8.62 4.99 -22.63
CA LEU A 16 -7.19 4.69 -22.46
C LEU A 16 -6.30 5.39 -23.50
N ASP A 17 -6.74 5.44 -24.76
CA ASP A 17 -6.01 6.13 -25.82
C ASP A 17 -5.96 7.64 -25.59
N ALA A 18 -7.08 8.25 -25.19
CA ALA A 18 -7.14 9.67 -24.86
C ALA A 18 -6.21 10.01 -23.69
N GLN A 19 -6.24 9.20 -22.62
CA GLN A 19 -5.37 9.38 -21.46
C GLN A 19 -3.89 9.20 -21.78
N ALA A 20 -3.55 8.22 -22.62
CA ALA A 20 -2.18 8.01 -23.06
C ALA A 20 -1.67 9.19 -23.90
N ALA A 21 -2.50 9.72 -24.80
CA ALA A 21 -2.19 10.89 -25.62
C ALA A 21 -1.99 12.15 -24.78
N GLU A 22 -2.90 12.41 -23.83
CA GLU A 22 -2.81 13.55 -22.90
C GLU A 22 -1.49 13.53 -22.10
N GLN A 23 -1.03 12.35 -21.70
CA GLN A 23 0.21 12.17 -20.94
C GLN A 23 1.47 12.01 -21.81
N GLY A 24 1.34 12.01 -23.14
CA GLY A 24 2.46 11.78 -24.07
C GLY A 24 3.08 10.39 -23.96
N LYS A 25 2.32 9.39 -23.53
CA LYS A 25 2.77 8.00 -23.31
C LYS A 25 2.15 7.05 -24.33
N SER A 26 2.76 5.88 -24.49
CA SER A 26 2.09 4.78 -25.19
C SER A 26 1.02 4.14 -24.30
N ARG A 27 -0.07 3.67 -24.90
CA ARG A 27 -1.11 2.89 -24.19
C ARG A 27 -0.53 1.74 -23.36
N ALA A 28 0.44 1.01 -23.93
CA ALA A 28 1.08 -0.10 -23.25
C ALA A 28 1.92 0.35 -22.03
N GLN A 29 2.53 1.54 -22.09
CA GLN A 29 3.21 2.11 -20.93
C GLN A 29 2.21 2.50 -19.84
N LEU A 30 1.12 3.18 -20.20
CA LEU A 30 0.05 3.55 -19.28
C LEU A 30 -0.52 2.31 -18.57
N LEU A 31 -0.77 1.23 -19.30
CA LEU A 31 -1.24 -0.04 -18.73
C LEU A 31 -0.22 -0.67 -17.75
N ARG A 32 1.08 -0.62 -18.06
CA ARG A 32 2.12 -1.12 -17.15
C ARG A 32 2.17 -0.31 -15.85
N GLU A 33 2.08 1.01 -15.95
CA GLU A 33 2.04 1.90 -14.78
C GLU A 33 0.78 1.65 -13.95
N ALA A 34 -0.39 1.51 -14.58
CA ALA A 34 -1.64 1.19 -13.90
C ALA A 34 -1.57 -0.14 -13.14
N VAL A 35 -1.04 -1.20 -13.76
CA VAL A 35 -0.86 -2.51 -13.09
C VAL A 35 0.11 -2.41 -11.91
N ALA A 36 1.20 -1.65 -12.06
CA ALA A 36 2.14 -1.42 -10.97
C ALA A 36 1.51 -0.65 -9.80
N GLY A 37 0.73 0.39 -10.09
CA GLY A 37 -0.03 1.16 -9.10
C GLY A 37 -1.04 0.29 -8.36
N PHE A 38 -1.84 -0.50 -9.10
CA PHE A 38 -2.81 -1.43 -8.51
C PHE A 38 -2.16 -2.46 -7.58
N ARG A 39 -1.00 -3.01 -7.97
CA ARG A 39 -0.24 -3.93 -7.10
C ARG A 39 0.29 -3.24 -5.85
N ALA A 40 0.74 -2.00 -5.94
CA ALA A 40 1.23 -1.25 -4.80
C ALA A 40 0.10 -0.93 -3.81
N GLU A 41 -1.08 -0.54 -4.31
CA GLU A 41 -2.28 -0.31 -3.49
C GLU A 41 -2.79 -1.60 -2.83
N ALA A 42 -2.83 -2.70 -3.60
CA ALA A 42 -3.21 -4.01 -3.07
C ALA A 42 -2.19 -4.57 -2.06
N SER A 43 -0.95 -4.06 -2.07
CA SER A 43 0.09 -4.54 -1.18
C SER A 43 -0.15 -4.06 0.26
N LYS A 44 -0.29 -5.02 1.18
CA LYS A 44 -0.27 -4.77 2.64
C LYS A 44 1.14 -4.45 3.17
N ASP A 45 2.10 -4.17 2.29
CA ASP A 45 3.48 -3.85 2.64
C ASP A 45 3.62 -2.62 3.54
N TRP A 46 2.58 -1.77 3.65
CA TRP A 46 2.58 -0.68 4.62
C TRP A 46 2.82 -1.18 6.06
N ILE A 47 2.33 -2.38 6.41
CA ILE A 47 2.62 -3.00 7.72
C ILE A 47 4.10 -3.30 7.84
N SER A 48 4.70 -3.89 6.79
CA SER A 48 6.13 -4.19 6.76
C SER A 48 7.01 -2.95 6.80
N LYS A 49 6.61 -1.88 6.09
CA LYS A 49 7.31 -0.59 6.07
C LYS A 49 7.16 0.19 7.38
N GLY A 50 6.02 0.03 8.06
CA GLY A 50 5.74 0.67 9.34
C GLY A 50 6.40 -0.01 10.55
N ARG A 51 6.97 -1.21 10.39
CA ARG A 51 7.70 -1.89 11.46
C ARG A 51 8.89 -1.06 11.88
N GLY A 52 8.91 -0.66 13.15
CA GLY A 52 10.04 0.04 13.76
C GLY A 52 9.94 1.56 13.78
N TYR A 53 8.93 2.19 13.16
CA TYR A 53 8.78 3.66 13.21
C TYR A 53 8.68 4.24 14.61
N TRP A 54 8.23 3.46 15.59
CA TRP A 54 8.06 3.88 16.97
C TRP A 54 9.10 3.29 17.92
N LYS A 55 10.09 2.55 17.39
CA LYS A 55 11.05 1.79 18.20
C LYS A 55 11.96 2.70 19.04
N ASP A 56 12.39 3.81 18.45
CA ASP A 56 13.40 4.70 19.04
C ASP A 56 12.80 6.02 19.55
N ARG A 57 11.46 6.09 19.68
CA ARG A 57 10.80 7.25 20.27
C ARG A 57 10.83 7.16 21.79
N ASP A 58 11.32 8.21 22.43
CA ASP A 58 11.49 8.37 23.88
C ASP A 58 10.38 9.19 24.54
N ASP A 59 9.59 9.91 23.74
CA ASP A 59 8.45 10.73 24.17
C ASP A 59 7.14 9.93 24.35
N ILE A 60 7.17 8.61 24.17
CA ILE A 60 6.08 7.68 24.44
C ILE A 60 6.53 6.73 25.55
N GLY A 61 5.74 6.63 26.62
CA GLY A 61 6.09 5.79 27.76
C GLY A 61 6.23 4.30 27.41
N ASP A 62 7.06 3.58 28.16
CA ASP A 62 7.28 2.14 27.96
C ASP A 62 5.99 1.32 28.17
N SER A 63 5.48 0.80 27.06
CA SER A 63 4.28 -0.04 27.03
C SER A 63 4.39 -1.31 27.89
N VAL A 64 5.59 -1.90 28.02
CA VAL A 64 5.79 -3.12 28.83
C VAL A 64 5.75 -2.79 30.30
N ALA A 65 6.41 -1.71 30.74
CA ALA A 65 6.30 -1.21 32.10
C ALA A 65 4.84 -0.89 32.48
N TYR A 66 4.09 -0.23 31.60
CA TYR A 66 2.68 0.07 31.81
C TYR A 66 1.82 -1.20 31.96
N GLN A 67 1.99 -2.18 31.08
CA GLN A 67 1.26 -3.45 31.16
C GLN A 67 1.57 -4.23 32.45
N ARG A 68 2.84 -4.21 32.89
CA ARG A 68 3.24 -4.85 34.15
C ARG A 68 2.58 -4.19 35.36
N ALA A 69 2.52 -2.86 35.40
CA ALA A 69 1.86 -2.13 36.47
C ALA A 69 0.38 -2.50 36.61
N ILE A 70 -0.37 -2.56 35.50
CA ILE A 70 -1.78 -2.98 35.51
C ILE A 70 -1.96 -4.42 36.00
N ARG A 71 -1.07 -5.33 35.61
CA ARG A 71 -1.17 -6.74 36.04
C ARG A 71 -0.89 -6.89 37.52
N ALA A 72 0.17 -6.24 38.01
CA ALA A 72 0.52 -6.25 39.43
C ALA A 72 -0.61 -5.66 40.30
N ASP A 73 -1.25 -4.59 39.84
CA ASP A 73 -2.42 -4.00 40.51
C ASP A 73 -3.55 -5.03 40.69
N ARG A 74 -3.86 -5.80 39.65
CA ARG A 74 -4.91 -6.84 39.67
C ARG A 74 -4.56 -8.07 40.49
N GLU A 75 -3.28 -8.38 40.65
CA GLU A 75 -2.82 -9.50 41.48
C GLU A 75 -2.73 -9.13 42.98
N SER A 76 -2.86 -7.85 43.32
CA SER A 76 -2.77 -7.35 44.70
C SER A 76 -4.11 -7.34 45.47
N THR A 77 -5.19 -7.87 44.89
CA THR A 77 -6.52 -8.04 45.51
C THR A 77 -6.80 -9.51 45.81
#